data_AF-A0A3E4EWG0-F1
#
_entry.id   AF-A0A3E4EWG0-F1
#
_cell.length_a   1.000
_cell.length_b   1.000
_cell.length_c   1.000
_cell.angle_alpha   90.00
_cell.angle_beta   90.00
_cell.angle_gamma   90.00
#
_symmetry.space_group_name_H-M   'P 1'
#
loop_
_entity.id
_entity.type
_entity.pdbx_description
1 polymer ?
#
loop_
_entity_poly.entity_id
_entity_poly.type
_entity_poly.pdbx_seq_one_letter_code
_entity_poly.pdbx_strand_id
1 'polypeptide(L)'
;MKVEIKETSEKPEGWPKNRREWKLDVLCERMEEFKNNPTYKNREILIALASEHDMNETSGYGLVRITEYEVGLINYLYLVSKAYQINSVKRKCEKSPDLDEENYAIK
;
A
#
# COMPACT_ATOMS: atom_id res chain seq x y z
N MET A 1 -18.48 11.65 5.29
CA MET A 1 -18.16 10.23 5.53
C MET A 1 -16.94 10.20 6.44
N LYS A 2 -17.11 9.88 7.73
CA LYS A 2 -15.97 9.66 8.63
C LYS A 2 -15.49 8.25 8.37
N VAL A 3 -14.28 8.11 7.84
CA VAL A 3 -13.63 6.81 7.66
C VAL A 3 -13.07 6.44 9.04
N GLU A 4 -13.77 5.57 9.77
CA GLU A 4 -13.21 4.94 10.96
C GLU A 4 -12.22 3.87 10.48
N ILE A 5 -10.95 4.23 10.51
CA ILE A 5 -9.85 3.28 10.33
C ILE A 5 -9.84 2.46 11.62
N LYS A 6 -10.24 1.19 11.57
CA LYS A 6 -10.04 0.23 12.68
C LYS A 6 -8.62 0.40 13.19
N GLU A 7 -8.46 0.41 14.53
CA GLU A 7 -7.17 0.55 15.21
C GLU A 7 -6.07 -0.17 14.44
N THR A 8 -5.02 0.60 14.12
CA THR A 8 -3.82 0.13 13.43
C THR A 8 -3.40 -1.18 14.07
N SER A 9 -3.53 -2.27 13.31
CA SER A 9 -2.96 -3.57 13.65
C SER A 9 -1.51 -3.36 14.08
N GLU A 10 -1.07 -4.04 15.13
CA GLU A 10 0.27 -3.82 15.66
C GLU A 10 1.32 -4.20 14.59
N LYS A 11 2.36 -3.37 14.46
CA LYS A 11 3.46 -3.65 13.54
C LYS A 11 4.12 -4.96 13.96
N PRO A 12 4.15 -5.99 13.09
CA PRO A 12 4.57 -7.32 13.49
C PRO A 12 6.07 -7.36 13.76
N GLU A 13 6.49 -8.28 14.64
CA GLU A 13 7.89 -8.43 15.01
C GLU A 13 8.78 -8.69 13.79
N GLY A 14 9.93 -8.02 13.75
CA GLY A 14 10.91 -8.13 12.66
C GLY A 14 10.46 -7.51 11.33
N TRP A 15 9.49 -6.59 11.34
CA TRP A 15 9.13 -5.81 10.15
C TRP A 15 10.14 -4.68 9.89
N PRO A 16 10.60 -4.46 8.64
CA PRO A 16 10.28 -5.25 7.44
C PRO A 16 11.16 -6.52 7.35
N LYS A 17 10.54 -7.65 7.03
CA LYS A 17 11.21 -8.96 6.93
C LYS A 17 11.55 -9.37 5.50
N ASN A 18 10.90 -8.74 4.52
CA ASN A 18 11.14 -8.98 3.10
C ASN A 18 11.03 -7.66 2.30
N ARG A 19 11.43 -7.69 1.02
CA ARG A 19 11.41 -6.51 0.12
C ARG A 19 10.00 -5.96 -0.08
N ARG A 20 8.96 -6.81 -0.03
CA ARG A 20 7.56 -6.41 -0.19
C ARG A 20 7.09 -5.57 1.01
N GLU A 21 7.35 -6.02 2.23
CA GLU A 21 7.07 -5.27 3.46
C GLU A 21 7.78 -3.91 3.47
N TRP A 22 9.07 -3.89 3.11
CA TRP A 22 9.83 -2.65 2.99
C TRP A 22 9.23 -1.69 1.95
N LYS A 23 8.83 -2.21 0.79
CA LYS A 23 8.22 -1.40 -0.27
C LYS A 23 6.88 -0.79 0.15
N LEU A 24 6.10 -1.48 0.98
CA LEU A 24 4.86 -0.95 1.54
C LEU A 24 5.12 0.20 2.53
N ASP A 25 6.11 0.08 3.42
CA ASP A 25 6.50 1.16 4.33
C ASP A 25 6.91 2.41 3.53
N VAL A 26 7.79 2.26 2.52
CA VAL A 26 8.25 3.36 1.67
C VAL A 26 7.08 4.01 0.90
N LEU A 27 6.16 3.22 0.37
CA LEU A 27 4.98 3.76 -0.32
C LEU A 27 4.09 4.57 0.64
N CYS A 28 3.91 4.11 1.88
CA CYS A 28 3.13 4.85 2.89
C CYS A 28 3.80 6.17 3.26
N GLU A 29 5.11 6.15 3.52
CA GLU A 29 5.90 7.37 3.82
C GLU A 29 5.79 8.40 2.70
N ARG A 30 5.96 7.98 1.44
CA ARG A 30 5.84 8.87 0.28
C ARG A 30 4.41 9.36 0.05
N MET A 31 3.42 8.55 0.43
CA MET A 31 2.01 8.98 0.37
C MET A 31 1.75 10.09 1.39
N GLU A 32 2.28 9.98 2.61
CA GLU A 32 2.20 11.06 3.60
C GLU A 32 2.96 12.32 3.17
N GLU A 33 4.16 12.17 2.59
CA GLU A 33 4.91 13.29 2.03
C GLU A 33 4.11 14.01 0.93
N PHE A 34 3.45 13.25 0.05
CA PHE A 34 2.58 13.80 -0.98
C PHE A 34 1.33 14.49 -0.38
N LYS A 35 0.70 13.90 0.64
CA LYS A 35 -0.45 14.51 1.33
C LYS A 35 -0.10 15.85 1.96
N ASN A 36 1.07 15.93 2.59
CA ASN A 36 1.57 17.16 3.22
C ASN A 36 2.07 18.18 2.20
N ASN A 37 2.61 17.73 1.07
CA ASN A 37 3.14 18.58 0.00
C ASN A 37 2.79 18.02 -1.39
N PRO A 38 1.58 18.29 -1.91
CA PRO A 38 1.09 17.69 -3.14
C PRO A 38 1.68 18.34 -4.39
N THR A 39 2.95 18.05 -4.66
CA THR A 39 3.67 18.51 -5.84
C THR A 39 3.69 17.45 -6.95
N TYR A 40 3.84 17.90 -8.20
CA TYR A 40 4.07 16.99 -9.33
C TYR A 40 5.28 16.08 -9.10
N LYS A 41 6.37 16.62 -8.54
CA LYS A 41 7.56 15.83 -8.20
C LYS A 41 7.22 14.68 -7.24
N ASN A 42 6.49 14.97 -6.17
CA ASN A 42 6.12 13.94 -5.19
C ASN A 42 5.14 12.91 -5.79
N ARG A 43 4.25 13.35 -6.68
CA ARG A 43 3.36 12.46 -7.43
C ARG A 43 4.12 11.51 -8.34
N GLU A 44 5.12 12.01 -9.08
CA GLU A 44 5.95 11.18 -9.96
C GLU A 44 6.79 10.17 -9.19
N ILE A 45 7.32 10.55 -8.02
CA ILE A 45 8.02 9.61 -7.12
C ILE A 45 7.09 8.46 -6.70
N LEU A 46 5.85 8.76 -6.31
CA LEU A 46 4.86 7.74 -5.96
C LEU A 46 4.53 6.82 -7.15
N ILE A 47 4.37 7.39 -8.34
CA ILE A 47 4.10 6.61 -9.55
C ILE A 47 5.28 5.68 -9.86
N ALA A 48 6.51 6.19 -9.82
CA ALA A 48 7.72 5.42 -10.08
C ALA A 48 7.89 4.26 -9.08
N LEU A 49 7.60 4.49 -7.79
CA LEU A 49 7.66 3.45 -6.76
C LEU A 49 6.56 2.39 -6.92
N ALA A 50 5.35 2.80 -7.32
CA ALA A 50 4.24 1.89 -7.51
C ALA A 50 4.44 0.98 -8.73
N SER A 51 5.05 1.51 -9.79
CA SER A 51 5.33 0.78 -11.02
C SER A 51 6.25 -0.42 -10.78
N GLU A 52 5.78 -1.60 -11.22
CA GLU A 52 6.53 -2.86 -11.21
C GLU A 52 7.15 -3.04 -12.60
N HIS A 53 8.23 -2.29 -12.87
CA HIS A 53 9.00 -2.49 -14.10
C HIS A 53 10.22 -3.39 -13.90
N ASP A 54 10.58 -3.69 -12.65
CA ASP A 54 11.71 -4.53 -12.31
C ASP A 54 11.24 -5.98 -12.06
N MET A 55 11.49 -6.88 -13.01
CA MET A 55 11.21 -8.32 -12.85
C MET A 55 11.97 -8.95 -11.68
N ASN A 56 13.05 -8.32 -11.18
CA ASN A 56 13.75 -8.76 -9.98
C ASN A 56 13.03 -8.35 -8.67
N GLU A 57 11.91 -7.62 -8.73
CA GLU A 57 11.08 -7.31 -7.56
C GLU A 57 10.20 -8.49 -7.12
N THR A 58 9.85 -9.38 -8.03
CA THR A 58 9.07 -10.59 -7.74
C THR A 58 9.98 -11.81 -7.72
N SER A 59 10.65 -12.07 -6.59
CA SER A 59 11.17 -13.41 -6.36
C SER A 59 10.01 -14.31 -5.93
N GLY A 60 9.71 -15.35 -6.70
CA GLY A 60 8.76 -16.41 -6.29
C GLY A 60 9.27 -17.26 -5.11
N TYR A 61 10.46 -16.94 -4.61
CA TYR A 61 11.16 -17.62 -3.54
C TYR A 61 11.49 -16.61 -2.43
N GLY A 62 11.25 -16.98 -1.16
CA GLY A 62 11.48 -16.12 0.00
C GLY A 62 10.38 -16.28 1.05
N LEU A 63 10.58 -15.71 2.25
CA LEU A 63 9.58 -15.74 3.30
C LEU A 63 8.44 -14.75 2.98
N VAL A 64 7.32 -15.28 2.51
CA VAL A 64 6.07 -14.53 2.35
C VAL A 64 5.23 -14.77 3.60
N ARG A 65 4.98 -13.70 4.36
CA ARG A 65 3.97 -13.68 5.42
C ARG A 65 2.96 -12.61 5.06
N ILE A 66 1.69 -12.88 5.35
CA ILE A 66 0.61 -11.90 5.25
C ILE A 66 0.16 -11.62 6.68
N THR A 67 0.09 -10.34 7.04
CA THR A 67 -0.31 -9.90 8.39
C THR A 67 -1.44 -8.89 8.30
N GLU A 68 -2.24 -8.75 9.36
CA GLU A 68 -3.29 -7.71 9.42
C GLU A 68 -2.71 -6.30 9.27
N TYR A 69 -1.45 -6.08 9.68
CA TYR A 69 -0.73 -4.82 9.45
C TYR A 69 -0.49 -4.57 7.97
N GLU A 70 0.00 -5.58 7.23
CA GLU A 70 0.19 -5.48 5.79
C GLU A 70 -1.12 -5.16 5.06
N VAL A 71 -2.20 -5.87 5.41
CA VAL A 71 -3.54 -5.64 4.86
C VAL A 71 -4.01 -4.21 5.17
N GLY A 72 -3.77 -3.72 6.39
CA GLY A 72 -4.06 -2.35 6.80
C GLY A 72 -3.34 -1.30 5.94
N LEU A 73 -2.05 -1.49 5.67
CA LEU A 73 -1.27 -0.59 4.81
C LEU A 73 -1.77 -0.59 3.36
N ILE A 74 -2.09 -1.78 2.81
CA ILE A 74 -2.61 -1.90 1.45
C ILE A 74 -3.96 -1.19 1.32
N ASN A 75 -4.85 -1.37 2.29
CA ASN A 75 -6.16 -0.73 2.35
C ASN A 75 -6.04 0.79 2.45
N TYR A 76 -5.15 1.26 3.33
CA TYR A 76 -4.83 2.68 3.46
C TYR A 76 -4.37 3.27 2.12
N LEU A 77 -3.38 2.66 1.48
CA LEU A 77 -2.85 3.09 0.19
C LEU A 77 -3.92 3.07 -0.90
N TYR A 78 -4.80 2.07 -0.93
CA TYR A 78 -5.92 1.99 -1.88
C TYR A 78 -6.89 3.16 -1.70
N LEU A 79 -7.37 3.40 -0.47
CA LEU A 79 -8.34 4.46 -0.18
C LEU A 79 -7.78 5.85 -0.50
N VAL A 80 -6.54 6.11 -0.08
CA VAL A 80 -5.89 7.40 -0.30
C VAL A 80 -5.56 7.62 -1.77
N SER A 81 -5.01 6.61 -2.46
CA SER A 81 -4.73 6.73 -3.90
C SER A 81 -6.00 6.92 -4.73
N LYS A 82 -7.13 6.34 -4.32
CA LYS A 82 -8.45 6.60 -4.91
C LYS A 82 -8.88 8.05 -4.70
N ALA A 83 -8.72 8.60 -3.49
CA ALA A 83 -9.06 9.99 -3.18
C ALA A 83 -8.22 11.01 -4.00
N TYR A 84 -6.93 10.75 -4.18
CA TYR A 84 -6.01 11.62 -4.94
C TYR A 84 -5.84 11.24 -6.42
N GLN A 85 -6.63 10.29 -6.92
CA GLN A 85 -6.62 9.81 -8.30
C GLN A 85 -5.24 9.33 -8.79
N ILE A 86 -4.46 8.69 -7.91
CA ILE A 86 -3.13 8.12 -8.22
C ILE A 86 -3.30 6.67 -8.69
N ASN A 87 -3.65 6.52 -9.97
CA ASN A 87 -4.07 5.23 -10.54
C ASN A 87 -3.01 4.13 -10.50
N SER A 88 -1.72 4.45 -10.56
CA SER A 88 -0.62 3.47 -10.49
C SER A 88 -0.57 2.78 -9.13
N VAL A 89 -0.67 3.55 -8.04
CA VAL A 89 -0.72 3.03 -6.67
C VAL A 89 -2.00 2.21 -6.46
N LYS A 90 -3.15 2.74 -6.90
CA LYS A 90 -4.45 2.04 -6.80
C LYS A 90 -4.41 0.65 -7.44
N ARG A 91 -3.92 0.55 -8.69
CA ARG A 91 -3.82 -0.74 -9.42
C ARG A 91 -2.86 -1.72 -8.76
N LYS A 92 -1.81 -1.25 -8.09
CA LYS A 92 -0.89 -2.10 -7.34
C LYS A 92 -1.60 -2.77 -6.17
N CYS A 93 -2.40 -2.01 -5.44
CA CYS A 93 -3.19 -2.55 -4.32
C CYS A 93 -4.26 -3.54 -4.81
N GLU A 94 -4.97 -3.26 -5.91
CA GLU A 94 -6.03 -4.12 -6.49
C GLU A 94 -5.56 -5.55 -6.87
N LYS A 95 -4.27 -5.74 -7.13
CA LYS A 95 -3.72 -7.07 -7.49
C LYS A 95 -3.44 -7.97 -6.27
N SER A 96 -3.70 -7.52 -5.04
CA SER A 96 -3.54 -8.36 -3.85
C SER A 96 -4.76 -9.28 -3.72
N PRO A 97 -4.58 -10.61 -3.63
CA PRO A 97 -5.65 -11.61 -3.79
C PRO A 97 -6.75 -11.61 -2.72
N ASP A 98 -6.64 -10.79 -1.66
CA ASP A 98 -7.62 -10.73 -0.56
C ASP A 98 -8.65 -9.59 -0.71
N LEU A 99 -8.62 -8.84 -1.82
CA LEU A 99 -9.55 -7.74 -2.08
C LEU A 99 -10.77 -8.20 -2.89
N ASP A 100 -11.47 -9.21 -2.42
CA ASP A 100 -12.84 -9.47 -2.87
C ASP A 100 -13.73 -8.32 -2.37
N GLU A 101 -14.37 -7.61 -3.29
CA GLU A 101 -15.23 -6.43 -3.05
C GLU A 101 -16.36 -6.69 -2.03
N GLU A 102 -16.67 -7.96 -1.71
CA GLU A 102 -17.69 -8.37 -0.74
C GLU A 102 -17.36 -8.08 0.73
N ASN A 103 -16.08 -7.96 1.12
CA ASN A 103 -15.72 -7.70 2.52
C ASN A 103 -15.73 -6.21 2.91
N TYR A 104 -16.05 -5.30 1.97
CA TYR A 104 -16.28 -3.88 2.26
C TYR A 104 -17.76 -3.53 2.45
N ALA A 105 -18.64 -4.53 2.57
CA ALA A 105 -20.00 -4.32 3.03
C ALA A 105 -20.00 -3.97 4.53
N ILE A 106 -19.83 -2.67 4.78
CA ILE A 106 -20.19 -1.99 6.02
C ILE A 106 -21.61 -2.44 6.41
N LYS A 107 -21.75 -3.16 7.53
CA LYS A 107 -23.01 -3.24 8.28
C LYS A 107 -22.98 -2.20 9.40
#